data_AF-A0AA40EAB5-F1
#
_entry.id   AF-A0AA40EAB5-F1
#
_cell.length_a   1.000
_cell.length_b   1.000
_cell.length_c   1.000
_cell.angle_alpha   90.00
_cell.angle_beta   90.00
_cell.angle_gamma   90.00
#
_symmetry.space_group_name_H-M   'P 1'
#
loop_
_entity.id
_entity.type
_entity.pdbx_description
1 polymer ?
#
loop_
_entity_poly.entity_id
_entity_poly.type
_entity_poly.pdbx_seq_one_letter_code
_entity_poly.pdbx_strand_id
1 'polypeptide(L)'
;MKGALGLTALSVAVSQVSAHYIFNQLTVGATKNAVYKYIRQNTNFNQPITELTSNDLRCNLADGGMNTETAAVKPGDSFTFTLDTPVYHQGPVSLYMSKAPGAASDYGGSGGWFKIYDWGMVLCVLDPYKKEKADKARPDIQRWIIKLEYGQ
;
A
#
# COMPACT_ATOMS: atom_id res chain seq x y z
N MET A 1 11.18 1.07 -63.59
CA MET A 1 11.84 1.52 -62.33
C MET A 1 10.77 2.17 -61.46
N LYS A 2 10.68 1.74 -60.18
CA LYS A 2 10.28 2.54 -59.00
C LYS A 2 8.81 2.99 -58.92
N GLY A 3 8.06 2.81 -57.84
CA GLY A 3 8.36 2.26 -56.53
C GLY A 3 7.08 2.26 -55.67
N ALA A 4 6.94 1.27 -54.80
CA ALA A 4 5.86 1.20 -53.83
C ALA A 4 6.14 2.20 -52.69
N LEU A 5 5.23 3.14 -52.44
CA LEU A 5 5.22 3.95 -51.23
C LEU A 5 4.68 3.09 -50.06
N GLY A 6 5.58 2.63 -49.20
CA GLY A 6 5.21 2.06 -47.90
C GLY A 6 5.08 3.16 -46.86
N LEU A 7 3.88 3.35 -46.31
CA LEU A 7 3.66 4.16 -45.11
C LEU A 7 4.02 3.31 -43.89
N THR A 8 5.17 3.59 -43.26
CA THR A 8 5.55 2.98 -41.99
C THR A 8 4.73 3.60 -40.87
N ALA A 9 3.83 2.83 -40.24
CA ALA A 9 3.09 3.27 -39.07
C ALA A 9 4.03 3.36 -37.86
N LEU A 10 4.23 4.57 -37.32
CA LEU A 10 4.99 4.80 -36.10
C LEU A 10 4.08 4.57 -34.89
N SER A 11 4.15 3.39 -34.29
CA SER A 11 3.45 3.08 -33.04
C SER A 11 4.10 3.84 -31.87
N VAL A 12 3.44 4.86 -31.35
CA VAL A 12 3.88 5.52 -30.11
C VAL A 12 3.54 4.59 -28.94
N ALA A 13 4.56 3.95 -28.37
CA ALA A 13 4.43 3.21 -27.13
C ALA A 13 4.24 4.21 -25.98
N VAL A 14 2.98 4.44 -25.57
CA VAL A 14 2.68 5.19 -24.35
C VAL A 14 3.06 4.31 -23.18
N SER A 15 4.19 4.63 -22.53
CA SER A 15 4.54 4.03 -21.25
C SER A 15 3.64 4.64 -20.18
N GLN A 16 2.77 3.82 -19.56
CA GLN A 16 2.06 4.21 -18.36
C GLN A 16 3.06 4.27 -17.21
N VAL A 17 3.59 5.46 -16.93
CA VAL A 17 4.35 5.71 -15.70
C VAL A 17 3.33 5.82 -14.56
N SER A 18 3.23 4.75 -13.75
CA SER A 18 2.39 4.77 -12.55
C SER A 18 3.13 5.48 -11.42
N ALA A 19 2.64 6.65 -11.02
CA ALA A 19 3.14 7.44 -9.90
C ALA A 19 2.67 6.92 -8.51
N HIS A 20 2.04 5.73 -8.45
CA HIS A 20 1.49 5.20 -7.20
C HIS A 20 1.68 3.68 -7.08
N TYR A 21 1.61 3.21 -5.83
CA TYR A 21 1.87 1.83 -5.40
C TYR A 21 0.81 1.36 -4.42
N ILE A 22 0.63 0.05 -4.32
CA ILE A 22 -0.37 -0.62 -3.49
C ILE A 22 0.28 -1.78 -2.74
N PHE A 23 0.01 -1.89 -1.44
CA PHE A 23 0.26 -3.11 -0.67
C PHE A 23 -0.80 -4.15 -1.05
N ASN A 24 -0.43 -5.14 -1.86
CA ASN A 24 -1.40 -6.06 -2.46
C ASN A 24 -1.15 -7.53 -2.12
N GLN A 25 -0.08 -7.85 -1.38
CA GLN A 25 0.25 -9.22 -1.02
C GLN A 25 0.75 -9.36 0.41
N LEU A 26 0.33 -10.43 1.09
CA LEU A 26 0.71 -10.76 2.46
C LEU A 26 1.51 -12.07 2.50
N THR A 27 2.67 -12.03 3.15
CA THR A 27 3.46 -13.21 3.51
C THR A 27 3.25 -13.49 4.99
N VAL A 28 2.91 -14.73 5.34
CA VAL A 28 2.78 -15.18 6.73
C VAL A 28 3.77 -16.31 6.96
N GLY A 29 4.65 -16.15 7.96
CA GLY A 29 5.80 -17.04 8.13
C GLY A 29 6.66 -17.08 6.85
N ALA A 30 6.90 -18.27 6.30
CA ALA A 30 7.66 -18.46 5.08
C ALA A 30 6.81 -18.45 3.79
N THR A 31 5.48 -18.36 3.91
CA THR A 31 4.57 -18.55 2.77
C THR A 31 4.13 -17.22 2.20
N LYS A 32 4.61 -16.93 0.98
CA LYS A 32 4.14 -15.79 0.17
C LYS A 32 2.82 -16.16 -0.51
N ASN A 33 1.73 -15.51 -0.12
CA ASN A 33 0.39 -15.83 -0.61
C ASN A 33 0.07 -15.15 -1.93
N ALA A 34 -1.01 -15.55 -2.61
CA ALA A 34 -1.46 -14.87 -3.82
C ALA A 34 -1.85 -13.41 -3.56
N VAL A 35 -1.74 -12.57 -4.59
CA VAL A 35 -2.16 -11.17 -4.57
C VAL A 35 -3.65 -11.09 -4.19
N TYR A 36 -4.00 -10.16 -3.30
CA TYR A 36 -5.33 -9.96 -2.73
C TYR A 36 -5.96 -11.15 -1.98
N LYS A 37 -5.23 -12.24 -1.74
CA LYS A 37 -5.77 -13.38 -0.95
C LYS A 37 -6.21 -12.95 0.45
N TYR A 38 -5.36 -12.19 1.14
CA TYR A 38 -5.58 -11.74 2.52
C TYR A 38 -5.60 -10.22 2.66
N ILE A 39 -5.70 -9.51 1.53
CA ILE A 39 -5.75 -8.05 1.48
C ILE A 39 -6.96 -7.66 0.66
N ARG A 40 -7.80 -6.79 1.24
CA ARG A 40 -8.98 -6.29 0.56
C ARG A 40 -8.58 -5.46 -0.64
N GLN A 41 -9.02 -5.88 -1.81
CA GLN A 41 -8.77 -5.16 -3.04
C GLN A 41 -9.56 -3.86 -3.05
N ASN A 42 -8.85 -2.77 -3.31
CA ASN A 42 -9.41 -1.45 -3.48
C ASN A 42 -10.01 -1.26 -4.89
N THR A 43 -11.03 -0.41 -5.01
CA THR A 43 -11.69 -0.12 -6.29
C THR A 43 -11.21 1.18 -6.95
N ASN A 44 -10.49 2.03 -6.21
CA ASN A 44 -9.94 3.31 -6.68
C ASN A 44 -8.58 3.16 -7.41
N PHE A 45 -8.34 2.01 -8.03
CA PHE A 45 -7.10 1.66 -8.73
C PHE A 45 -5.85 1.80 -7.84
N ASN A 46 -5.03 2.84 -7.98
CA ASN A 46 -3.88 3.09 -7.11
C ASN A 46 -3.88 4.53 -6.56
N GLN A 47 -5.04 5.17 -6.53
CA GLN A 47 -5.16 6.55 -6.08
C GLN A 47 -5.10 6.62 -4.54
N PRO A 48 -4.42 7.64 -3.97
CA PRO A 48 -4.42 7.85 -2.53
C PRO A 48 -5.79 8.36 -2.05
N ILE A 49 -6.18 8.00 -0.82
CA ILE A 49 -7.26 8.68 -0.12
C ILE A 49 -6.69 9.98 0.46
N THR A 50 -7.21 11.12 0.02
CA THR A 50 -6.75 12.45 0.43
C THR A 50 -7.59 13.05 1.56
N GLU A 51 -8.84 12.63 1.70
CA GLU A 51 -9.74 13.08 2.76
C GLU A 51 -9.56 12.26 4.04
N LEU A 52 -8.95 12.85 5.06
CA LEU A 52 -8.61 12.16 6.30
C LEU A 52 -9.84 11.82 7.15
N THR A 53 -10.98 12.49 6.93
CA THR A 53 -12.23 12.16 7.62
C THR A 53 -13.05 11.09 6.88
N SER A 54 -12.63 10.65 5.70
CA SER A 54 -13.37 9.64 4.93
C SER A 54 -13.30 8.26 5.58
N ASN A 55 -14.42 7.53 5.56
CA ASN A 55 -14.45 6.12 5.93
C ASN A 55 -13.59 5.25 5.00
N ASP A 56 -13.33 5.71 3.77
CA ASP A 56 -12.49 5.00 2.80
C ASP A 56 -11.04 4.89 3.26
N LEU A 57 -10.58 5.75 4.18
CA LEU A 57 -9.27 5.65 4.80
C LEU A 57 -9.12 4.36 5.65
N ARG A 58 -10.20 3.61 5.91
CA ARG A 58 -10.13 2.33 6.63
C ARG A 58 -9.47 1.25 5.79
N CYS A 59 -9.99 1.00 4.59
CA CYS A 59 -9.54 -0.09 3.73
C CYS A 59 -9.43 0.34 2.25
N ASN A 60 -9.09 1.61 2.01
CA ASN A 60 -8.87 2.21 0.69
C ASN A 60 -10.02 1.99 -0.32
N LEU A 61 -11.26 2.33 0.05
CA LEU A 61 -12.44 2.09 -0.81
C LEU A 61 -12.53 0.63 -1.32
N ALA A 62 -12.18 -0.33 -0.45
CA ALA A 62 -12.42 -1.73 -0.74
C ALA A 62 -13.92 -2.02 -0.80
N ASP A 63 -14.33 -2.88 -1.75
CA ASP A 63 -15.71 -3.31 -1.98
C ASP A 63 -16.19 -4.27 -0.88
N GLY A 64 -16.23 -3.80 0.37
CA GLY A 64 -16.65 -4.57 1.54
C GLY A 64 -15.75 -5.74 1.92
N GLY A 65 -14.65 -5.98 1.20
CA GLY A 65 -13.82 -7.18 1.36
C GLY A 65 -14.39 -8.43 0.72
N MET A 66 -15.38 -8.30 -0.20
CA MET A 66 -15.90 -9.43 -0.97
C MET A 66 -14.73 -10.17 -1.66
N ASN A 67 -14.63 -11.47 -1.43
CA ASN A 67 -13.55 -12.36 -1.93
C ASN A 67 -12.19 -12.24 -1.23
N THR A 68 -12.09 -11.58 -0.08
CA THR A 68 -10.87 -11.58 0.74
C THR A 68 -10.94 -12.66 1.82
N GLU A 69 -9.95 -13.54 1.88
CA GLU A 69 -9.84 -14.52 2.96
C GLU A 69 -9.23 -13.89 4.23
N THR A 70 -9.33 -14.60 5.37
CA THR A 70 -8.67 -14.21 6.61
C THR A 70 -7.44 -15.08 6.86
N ALA A 71 -6.28 -14.46 7.11
CA ALA A 71 -5.06 -15.18 7.48
C ALA A 71 -5.07 -15.55 8.97
N ALA A 72 -4.80 -16.82 9.28
CA ALA A 72 -4.55 -17.24 10.65
C ALA A 72 -3.12 -16.85 11.05
N VAL A 73 -2.98 -15.97 12.05
CA VAL A 73 -1.71 -15.53 12.62
C VAL A 73 -1.77 -15.62 14.14
N LYS A 74 -0.71 -16.07 14.79
CA LYS A 74 -0.61 -16.07 16.25
C LYS A 74 0.03 -14.77 16.75
N PRO A 75 -0.29 -14.32 17.96
CA PRO A 75 0.46 -13.24 18.60
C PRO A 75 1.96 -13.55 18.61
N GLY A 76 2.77 -12.62 18.11
CA GLY A 76 4.23 -12.76 17.98
C GLY A 76 4.70 -13.31 16.62
N ASP A 77 3.81 -13.82 15.77
CA ASP A 77 4.19 -14.23 14.42
C ASP A 77 4.63 -13.02 13.57
N SER A 78 5.61 -13.25 12.70
CA SER A 78 6.03 -12.27 11.72
C SER A 78 5.23 -12.40 10.43
N PHE A 79 4.90 -11.25 9.82
CA PHE A 79 4.28 -11.15 8.51
C PHE A 79 4.92 -10.02 7.71
N THR A 80 4.80 -10.09 6.39
CA THR A 80 5.37 -9.09 5.48
C THR A 80 4.34 -8.67 4.46
N PHE A 81 4.13 -7.36 4.33
CA PHE A 81 3.40 -6.79 3.20
C PHE A 81 4.35 -6.58 2.02
N THR A 82 3.92 -6.97 0.82
CA THR A 82 4.65 -6.72 -0.43
C THR A 82 3.84 -5.77 -1.31
N LEU A 83 4.55 -4.85 -1.97
CA LEU A 83 3.98 -3.87 -2.89
C LEU A 83 4.10 -4.34 -4.34
N ASP A 84 3.26 -3.79 -5.21
CA ASP A 84 3.34 -3.97 -6.66
C ASP A 84 4.55 -3.29 -7.30
N THR A 85 4.96 -2.13 -6.78
CA THR A 85 6.15 -1.39 -7.18
C THR A 85 6.80 -0.73 -5.94
N PRO A 86 8.13 -0.46 -5.95
CA PRO A 86 8.80 0.12 -4.79
C PRO A 86 8.21 1.47 -4.36
N VAL A 87 8.24 1.74 -3.04
CA VAL A 87 7.89 3.03 -2.45
C VAL A 87 8.95 4.08 -2.86
N TYR A 88 8.52 5.24 -3.37
CA TYR A 88 9.42 6.35 -3.71
C TYR A 88 8.91 7.73 -3.27
N HIS A 89 7.73 7.82 -2.65
CA HIS A 89 7.33 9.06 -1.98
C HIS A 89 7.83 9.05 -0.54
N GLN A 90 8.32 10.20 -0.11
CA GLN A 90 8.83 10.39 1.24
C GLN A 90 7.65 10.47 2.21
N GLY A 91 7.72 9.76 3.32
CA GLY A 91 6.76 9.92 4.41
C GLY A 91 6.63 8.69 5.27
N PRO A 92 5.84 8.78 6.36
CA PRO A 92 5.78 7.72 7.34
C PRO A 92 4.93 6.55 6.85
N VAL A 93 5.24 5.36 7.37
CA VAL A 93 4.40 4.17 7.25
C VAL A 93 3.96 3.75 8.64
N SER A 94 2.66 3.77 8.91
CA SER A 94 2.09 3.39 10.20
C SER A 94 1.20 2.16 10.05
N LEU A 95 1.30 1.19 10.97
CA LEU A 95 0.45 0.00 11.03
C LEU A 95 -0.51 0.11 12.20
N TYR A 96 -1.78 -0.19 11.94
CA TYR A 96 -2.85 -0.19 12.94
C TYR A 96 -3.59 -1.53 12.93
N MET A 97 -4.12 -1.90 14.09
CA MET A 97 -5.03 -3.02 14.25
C MET A 97 -6.37 -2.56 14.84
N SER A 98 -7.44 -3.23 14.43
CA SER A 98 -8.77 -3.10 15.02
C SER A 98 -9.34 -4.48 15.29
N LYS A 99 -9.93 -4.65 16.48
CA LYS A 99 -10.62 -5.89 16.84
C LYS A 99 -12.01 -5.91 16.20
N ALA A 100 -12.29 -6.93 15.40
CA ALA A 100 -13.63 -7.23 14.89
C ALA A 100 -14.52 -7.73 16.04
N PRO A 101 -15.81 -7.32 16.07
CA PRO A 101 -16.78 -7.84 17.04
C PRO A 101 -17.20 -9.30 16.75
N GLY A 102 -16.93 -9.79 15.53
CA GLY A 102 -17.17 -11.17 15.09
C GLY A 102 -16.11 -11.58 14.07
N ALA A 103 -16.51 -12.26 13.00
CA ALA A 103 -15.62 -12.63 11.90
C ALA A 103 -15.00 -11.38 11.25
N ALA A 104 -13.69 -11.42 11.01
CA ALA A 104 -12.97 -10.29 10.40
C ALA A 104 -13.44 -10.03 8.96
N SER A 105 -13.87 -11.07 8.23
CA SER A 105 -14.43 -10.97 6.87
C SER A 105 -15.65 -10.06 6.78
N ASP A 106 -16.45 -9.98 7.85
CA ASP A 106 -17.73 -9.26 7.87
C ASP A 106 -17.59 -7.87 8.50
N TYR A 107 -16.39 -7.54 8.97
CA TYR A 107 -16.12 -6.32 9.72
C TYR A 107 -15.65 -5.19 8.79
N GLY A 108 -16.30 -4.03 8.87
CA GLY A 108 -15.96 -2.83 8.08
C GLY A 108 -15.09 -1.80 8.82
N GLY A 109 -14.40 -2.21 9.88
CA GLY A 109 -13.43 -1.33 10.56
C GLY A 109 -14.03 -0.21 11.41
N SER A 110 -15.29 -0.32 11.84
CA SER A 110 -16.04 0.74 12.55
C SER A 110 -15.72 0.92 14.03
N GLY A 111 -14.98 0.00 14.63
CA GLY A 111 -14.52 0.02 16.01
C GLY A 111 -13.23 0.82 16.22
N GLY A 112 -12.65 0.67 17.42
CA GLY A 112 -11.45 1.35 17.83
C GLY A 112 -10.18 0.81 17.15
N TRP A 113 -9.31 1.72 16.72
CA TRP A 113 -8.01 1.43 16.11
C TRP A 113 -6.87 1.76 17.07
N PHE A 114 -5.87 0.88 17.14
CA PHE A 114 -4.63 1.15 17.87
C PHE A 114 -3.43 0.92 16.95
N LYS A 115 -2.38 1.74 17.13
CA LYS A 115 -1.15 1.63 16.34
C LYS A 115 -0.29 0.50 16.90
N ILE A 116 0.25 -0.34 16.04
CA ILE A 116 1.18 -1.42 16.41
C ILE A 116 2.62 -1.15 15.94
N TYR A 117 2.80 -0.32 14.92
CA TYR A 117 4.12 0.02 14.40
C TYR A 117 4.10 1.39 13.71
N ASP A 118 5.22 2.11 13.74
CA ASP A 118 5.42 3.36 13.01
C ASP A 118 6.86 3.44 12.47
N TRP A 119 7.00 3.54 11.15
CA TRP A 119 8.23 3.96 10.50
C TRP A 119 8.10 5.45 10.19
N GLY A 120 8.74 6.28 11.01
CA GLY A 120 8.83 7.71 10.76
C GLY A 120 9.89 8.05 9.71
N MET A 121 9.97 9.33 9.36
CA MET A 121 11.18 9.85 8.71
C MET A 121 12.34 9.68 9.68
N VAL A 122 13.41 9.02 9.24
CA VAL A 122 14.69 9.16 9.91
C VAL A 122 15.21 10.52 9.47
N LEU A 123 15.09 11.53 10.33
CA LEU A 123 15.91 12.72 10.16
C LEU A 123 17.34 12.25 10.40
N CYS A 124 18.10 12.02 9.33
CA CYS A 124 19.54 11.91 9.43
C CYS A 124 20.03 13.23 10.02
N VAL A 125 20.18 13.29 11.35
CA VAL A 125 20.98 14.32 11.99
C VAL A 125 22.36 14.10 11.40
N LEU A 126 22.76 15.02 10.54
CA LEU A 126 23.98 14.99 9.77
C LEU A 126 25.12 14.51 10.69
N ASP A 127 25.64 13.31 10.41
CA ASP A 127 27.03 13.03 10.71
C ASP A 127 27.80 14.18 10.03
N PRO A 128 28.51 15.06 10.78
CA PRO A 128 29.21 16.19 10.19
C PRO A 128 30.28 15.75 9.17
N TYR A 129 30.58 14.45 9.08
CA TYR A 129 31.52 13.86 8.13
C TYR A 129 30.89 13.15 6.93
N LYS A 130 29.56 12.99 6.86
CA LYS A 130 28.88 12.43 5.69
C LYS A 130 27.88 13.43 5.13
N LYS A 131 28.26 14.09 4.03
CA LYS A 131 27.34 14.86 3.17
C LYS A 131 26.35 13.92 2.50
N GLU A 132 25.41 13.37 3.25
CA GLU A 132 24.19 12.86 2.67
C GLU A 132 23.23 14.05 2.54
N LYS A 133 22.71 14.24 1.33
CA LYS A 133 21.92 15.42 1.01
C LYS A 133 20.72 15.44 1.95
N ALA A 134 20.61 16.48 2.77
CA ALA A 134 19.35 16.84 3.39
C ALA A 134 18.37 17.06 2.23
N ASP A 135 17.53 16.06 1.99
CA ASP A 135 16.56 16.10 0.92
C ASP A 135 15.67 17.31 1.17
N LYS A 136 15.79 18.24 0.24
CA LYS A 136 14.92 19.41 0.04
C LYS A 136 13.49 18.96 0.37
N ALA A 137 12.81 19.60 1.31
CA ALA A 137 11.41 19.35 1.59
C ALA A 137 10.63 19.42 0.27
N ARG A 138 10.32 18.24 -0.29
CA ARG A 138 9.50 18.12 -1.48
C ARG A 138 8.05 18.05 -0.98
N PRO A 139 7.09 18.71 -1.64
CA PRO A 139 5.71 18.78 -1.17
C PRO A 139 4.93 17.45 -1.29
N ASP A 140 5.56 16.37 -1.76
CA ASP A 140 4.95 15.05 -1.96
C ASP A 140 5.08 14.12 -0.75
N ILE A 141 4.88 14.66 0.47
CA ILE A 141 4.87 13.83 1.67
C ILE A 141 3.61 12.95 1.68
N GLN A 142 3.78 11.64 1.53
CA GLN A 142 2.69 10.67 1.61
C GLN A 142 2.74 9.88 2.91
N ARG A 143 1.62 9.83 3.63
CA ARG A 143 1.47 8.97 4.81
C ARG A 143 0.80 7.67 4.41
N TRP A 144 1.46 6.56 4.72
CA TRP A 144 0.91 5.23 4.55
C TRP A 144 0.29 4.75 5.85
N ILE A 145 -0.95 4.29 5.76
CA ILE A 145 -1.70 3.72 6.89
C ILE A 145 -2.08 2.30 6.46
N ILE A 146 -1.40 1.30 7.02
CA ILE A 146 -1.78 -0.10 6.83
C ILE A 146 -2.71 -0.47 7.99
N LYS A 147 -3.92 -0.92 7.65
CA LYS A 147 -4.95 -1.26 8.61
C LYS A 147 -5.24 -2.75 8.57
N LEU A 148 -5.14 -3.37 9.74
CA LEU A 148 -5.39 -4.78 9.97
C LEU A 148 -6.65 -4.95 10.82
N GLU A 149 -7.48 -5.89 10.43
CA GLU A 149 -8.64 -6.29 11.20
C GLU A 149 -8.40 -7.71 11.70
N TYR A 150 -8.70 -7.97 12.97
CA TYR A 150 -8.53 -9.29 13.57
C TYR A 150 -9.76 -9.69 14.36
N GLY A 151 -10.16 -10.94 14.24
CA GLY A 151 -11.31 -11.54 14.91
C GLY A 151 -10.93 -12.89 15.51
N GLN A 152 -11.87 -13.48 16.27
CA GLN A 152 -11.78 -14.91 16.60
C GLN A 152 -12.40 -15.74 15.50
#